data_AF-A0A699KS07-F1
#
_entry.id   AF-A0A699KS07-F1
#
_cell.length_a   1.000
_cell.length_b   1.000
_cell.length_c   1.000
_cell.angle_alpha   90.00
_cell.angle_beta   90.00
_cell.angle_gamma   90.00
#
_symmetry.space_group_name_H-M   'P 1'
#
loop_
_entity.id
_entity.type
_entity.pdbx_description
1 polymer ?
#
loop_
_entity_poly.entity_id
_entity_poly.type
_entity_poly.pdbx_seq_one_letter_code
_entity_poly.pdbx_strand_id
1 'polypeptide(L)'
;DSGFELTGFSDADYAGCKDTFKSTFDKAQFLGEKLVSWSSKKQDYTELSTAKAEYVSLSTCSIAISCNPVQHSRTKHIAVRYHFIKEDVEKGTIELYFVKMDYQLSDIFTKALPTDRFNYLVRRLGMRSLSPKELERLAKFQ
;
A
#
# COMPACT_ATOMS: atom_id res chain seq x y z
N ASP A 1 -17.62 -4.40 19.62
CA ASP A 1 -17.14 -4.26 18.24
C ASP A 1 -16.06 -3.22 18.15
N SER A 2 -14.90 -3.44 17.55
CA SER A 2 -14.06 -4.61 17.36
C SER A 2 -12.68 -3.98 17.13
N GLY A 3 -11.69 -4.21 18.00
CA GLY A 3 -10.41 -3.48 17.98
C GLY A 3 -9.49 -3.80 16.78
N PHE A 4 -10.06 -4.28 15.68
CA PHE A 4 -9.37 -4.87 14.54
C PHE A 4 -10.03 -4.39 13.24
N GLU A 5 -9.97 -3.08 13.00
CA GLU A 5 -10.32 -2.48 11.72
C GLU A 5 -9.19 -2.77 10.70
N LEU A 6 -9.55 -3.21 9.48
CA LEU A 6 -8.58 -3.46 8.41
C LEU A 6 -8.45 -2.22 7.52
N THR A 7 -7.31 -1.52 7.60
CA THR A 7 -7.06 -0.30 6.83
C THR A 7 -5.95 -0.51 5.81
N GLY A 8 -6.17 -0.10 4.57
CA GLY A 8 -5.18 -0.16 3.49
C GLY A 8 -4.77 1.21 3.00
N PHE A 9 -3.47 1.47 2.99
CA PHE A 9 -2.87 2.60 2.28
C PHE A 9 -2.32 2.11 0.95
N SER A 10 -2.55 2.90 -0.09
CA SER A 10 -2.10 2.61 -1.45
C SER A 10 -1.59 3.89 -2.07
N ASP A 11 -0.41 3.83 -2.69
CA ASP A 11 0.17 4.94 -3.45
C ASP A 11 0.84 4.42 -4.73
N ALA A 12 0.99 5.29 -5.72
CA ALA A 12 1.69 4.93 -6.94
C ALA A 12 2.55 6.09 -7.45
N ASP A 13 3.83 5.79 -7.67
CA ASP A 13 4.77 6.73 -8.25
C ASP A 13 4.94 6.48 -9.74
N TYR A 14 4.40 7.41 -10.54
CA TYR A 14 4.53 7.40 -11.99
C TYR A 14 5.98 7.62 -12.43
N ALA A 15 6.45 6.81 -13.38
CA ALA A 15 7.78 6.93 -14.00
C ALA A 15 8.97 6.97 -13.01
N GLY A 16 8.81 6.44 -11.79
CA GLY A 16 9.88 6.39 -10.79
C GLY A 16 11.15 5.64 -11.26
N CYS A 17 11.00 4.68 -12.19
CA CYS A 17 12.13 4.02 -12.83
C CYS A 17 12.44 4.63 -14.21
N LYS A 18 13.40 5.56 -14.24
CA LYS A 18 13.85 6.27 -15.46
C LYS A 18 14.32 5.33 -16.59
N ASP A 19 14.80 4.13 -16.26
CA ASP A 19 15.30 3.17 -17.25
C ASP A 19 14.20 2.45 -18.04
N THR A 20 12.97 2.42 -17.51
CA THR A 20 11.88 1.60 -18.08
C THR A 20 10.55 2.32 -18.19
N PHE A 21 10.45 3.56 -17.67
CA PHE A 21 9.23 4.36 -17.56
C PHE A 21 8.06 3.64 -16.84
N LYS A 22 8.34 2.61 -16.05
CA LYS A 22 7.31 1.87 -15.33
C LYS A 22 7.03 2.52 -13.99
N SER A 23 5.75 2.58 -13.62
CA SER A 23 5.31 3.04 -12.31
C SER A 23 5.65 2.01 -11.24
N THR A 24 5.85 2.47 -10.01
CA THR A 24 5.96 1.63 -8.82
C THR A 24 4.74 1.88 -7.97
N PHE A 25 4.08 0.82 -7.50
CA PHE A 25 2.96 0.95 -6.58
C PHE A 25 3.30 0.37 -5.23
N ASP A 26 2.74 0.98 -4.20
CA ASP A 26 2.92 0.62 -2.81
C ASP A 26 1.60 0.31 -2.14
N LYS A 27 1.66 -0.67 -1.25
CA LYS A 27 0.57 -0.98 -0.34
C LYS A 27 1.08 -1.18 1.07
N ALA A 28 0.29 -0.73 2.03
CA ALA A 28 0.48 -0.98 3.45
C ALA A 28 -0.87 -1.35 4.06
N GLN A 29 -0.96 -2.53 4.67
CA GLN A 29 -2.18 -3.04 5.28
C GLN A 29 -2.01 -3.11 6.79
N PHE A 30 -3.00 -2.57 7.50
CA PHE A 30 -3.01 -2.48 8.96
C PHE A 30 -4.21 -3.23 9.52
N LEU A 31 -3.99 -3.93 10.63
CA LEU A 31 -5.06 -4.46 11.46
C LEU A 31 -5.06 -3.67 12.78
N GLY A 32 -6.02 -2.76 12.93
CA GLY A 32 -5.94 -1.67 13.91
C GLY A 32 -4.73 -0.79 13.63
N GLU A 33 -3.92 -0.51 14.65
CA GLU A 33 -2.69 0.30 14.50
C GLU A 33 -1.46 -0.53 14.08
N LYS A 34 -1.62 -1.83 13.80
CA LYS A 34 -0.49 -2.73 13.53
C LYS A 34 -0.36 -2.99 12.04
N LEU A 35 0.79 -2.65 11.46
CA LEU A 35 1.14 -3.03 10.10
C LEU A 35 1.25 -4.56 10.01
N VAL A 36 0.42 -5.19 9.18
CA VAL A 36 0.41 -6.65 8.99
C VAL A 36 1.04 -7.08 7.68
N SER A 37 0.94 -6.25 6.64
CA SER A 37 1.55 -6.52 5.35
C SER A 37 1.93 -5.22 4.64
N TRP A 38 3.00 -5.27 3.86
CA TRP A 38 3.40 -4.17 2.99
C TRP A 38 4.04 -4.74 1.73
N SER A 39 4.01 -3.97 0.65
CA SER A 39 4.85 -4.25 -0.51
C SER A 39 5.07 -3.00 -1.33
N SER A 40 6.28 -2.87 -1.88
CA SER A 40 6.57 -1.99 -3.01
C SER A 40 6.83 -2.84 -4.23
N LYS A 41 6.07 -2.63 -5.31
CA LYS A 41 6.21 -3.41 -6.52
C LYS A 41 6.20 -2.52 -7.75
N LYS A 42 7.27 -2.64 -8.55
CA LYS A 42 7.31 -2.10 -9.90
C LYS A 42 6.26 -2.79 -10.76
N GLN A 43 5.43 -2.01 -11.43
CA GLN A 43 4.46 -2.55 -12.37
C GLN A 43 5.16 -3.17 -13.59
N ASP A 44 4.51 -4.16 -14.21
CA ASP A 44 5.05 -4.82 -15.41
C ASP A 44 4.85 -3.99 -16.68
N TYR A 45 3.93 -3.02 -16.67
CA TYR A 45 3.55 -2.19 -17.81
C TYR A 45 4.01 -0.73 -17.65
N THR A 46 4.36 -0.09 -18.76
CA THR A 46 4.62 1.36 -18.82
C THR A 46 3.28 2.07 -18.83
N GLU A 47 2.90 2.67 -17.72
CA GLU A 47 1.64 3.40 -17.67
C GLU A 47 1.71 4.71 -18.46
N LEU A 48 0.56 5.15 -18.95
CA LEU A 48 0.44 6.34 -19.79
C LEU A 48 0.07 7.59 -18.98
N SER A 49 -0.21 7.45 -17.67
CA SER A 49 -0.54 8.56 -16.77
C SER A 49 -0.44 8.17 -15.29
N THR A 50 -0.25 9.17 -14.42
CA THR A 50 -0.30 9.02 -12.96
C THR A 50 -1.65 8.53 -12.46
N ALA A 51 -2.76 9.04 -13.02
CA ALA A 51 -4.11 8.63 -12.62
C ALA A 51 -4.34 7.12 -12.84
N LYS A 52 -3.75 6.56 -13.90
CA LYS A 52 -3.82 5.11 -14.17
C LYS A 52 -3.00 4.32 -13.15
N ALA A 53 -1.85 4.84 -12.74
CA ALA A 53 -0.99 4.27 -11.70
C ALA A 53 -1.69 4.15 -10.36
N GLU A 54 -2.25 5.26 -9.89
CA GLU A 54 -2.99 5.33 -8.63
C GLU A 54 -4.16 4.36 -8.63
N TYR A 55 -4.91 4.33 -9.74
CA TYR A 55 -6.05 3.45 -9.90
C TYR A 55 -5.67 1.96 -9.85
N VAL A 56 -4.60 1.56 -10.56
CA VAL A 56 -4.10 0.17 -10.55
C VAL A 56 -3.60 -0.22 -9.15
N SER A 57 -2.90 0.70 -8.46
CA SER A 57 -2.47 0.47 -7.07
C SER A 57 -3.65 0.26 -6.15
N LEU A 58 -4.63 1.16 -6.19
CA LEU A 58 -5.83 1.10 -5.38
C LEU A 58 -6.57 -0.22 -5.61
N SER A 59 -6.73 -0.62 -6.88
CA SER A 59 -7.37 -1.88 -7.22
C SER A 59 -6.68 -3.09 -6.61
N THR A 60 -5.36 -3.08 -6.57
CA THR A 60 -4.57 -4.20 -6.05
C THR A 60 -4.62 -4.21 -4.52
N CYS A 61 -4.71 -3.05 -3.88
CA CYS A 61 -4.92 -2.92 -2.44
C CYS A 61 -6.32 -3.40 -2.03
N SER A 62 -7.38 -2.95 -2.70
CA SER A 62 -8.77 -3.33 -2.43
C SER A 62 -8.98 -4.83 -2.55
N ILE A 63 -8.48 -5.48 -3.61
CA ILE A 63 -8.55 -6.93 -3.80
C ILE A 63 -7.89 -7.69 -2.64
N ALA A 64 -6.74 -7.19 -2.16
CA ALA A 64 -6.03 -7.80 -1.06
C ALA A 64 -6.75 -7.61 0.29
N ILE A 65 -7.70 -6.68 0.39
CA ILE A 65 -8.52 -6.42 1.57
C ILE A 65 -9.86 -7.16 1.49
N SER A 66 -10.53 -7.20 0.32
CA SER A 66 -11.86 -7.80 0.16
C SER A 66 -11.89 -9.33 0.11
N CYS A 67 -10.85 -10.00 0.60
CA CYS A 67 -10.71 -11.47 0.64
C CYS A 67 -11.01 -12.17 -0.70
N ASN A 68 -10.92 -11.47 -1.83
CA ASN A 68 -11.22 -12.03 -3.15
C ASN A 68 -9.92 -12.24 -3.95
N PRO A 69 -9.33 -13.46 -3.94
CA PRO A 69 -8.03 -13.72 -4.57
C PRO A 69 -8.08 -13.78 -6.11
N VAL A 70 -9.16 -13.33 -6.74
CA VAL A 70 -9.36 -13.46 -8.18
C VAL A 70 -8.29 -12.69 -8.97
N GLN A 71 -7.30 -13.44 -9.47
CA GLN A 71 -6.33 -13.00 -10.47
C GLN A 71 -6.87 -13.29 -11.87
N HIS A 72 -6.98 -12.26 -12.70
CA HIS A 72 -7.40 -12.42 -14.09
C HIS A 72 -6.47 -11.65 -15.09
N SER A 73 -6.55 -12.00 -16.38
CA SER A 73 -5.60 -11.68 -17.49
C SER A 73 -5.50 -10.21 -18.01
N ARG A 74 -4.66 -9.42 -17.36
CA ARG A 74 -3.95 -8.15 -17.71
C ARG A 74 -4.55 -6.95 -18.51
N THR A 75 -5.42 -7.03 -19.54
CA THR A 75 -5.89 -5.80 -20.28
C THR A 75 -7.37 -5.47 -20.09
N LYS A 76 -8.26 -6.47 -20.04
CA LYS A 76 -9.68 -6.29 -19.66
C LYS A 76 -9.86 -5.93 -18.17
N HIS A 77 -8.78 -6.00 -17.38
CA HIS A 77 -8.84 -5.96 -15.92
C HIS A 77 -9.02 -4.61 -15.31
N ILE A 78 -8.65 -3.53 -16.00
CA ILE A 78 -8.86 -2.20 -15.41
C ILE A 78 -10.36 -1.95 -15.27
N ALA A 79 -11.13 -2.24 -16.32
CA ALA A 79 -12.59 -2.14 -16.29
C ALA A 79 -13.22 -3.18 -15.33
N VAL A 80 -12.78 -4.44 -15.37
CA VAL A 80 -13.32 -5.48 -14.47
C VAL A 80 -13.02 -5.15 -13.00
N ARG A 81 -11.80 -4.73 -12.67
CA ARG A 81 -11.43 -4.28 -11.32
C ARG A 81 -12.19 -3.02 -10.92
N TYR A 82 -12.52 -2.15 -11.87
CA TYR A 82 -13.32 -0.95 -11.62
C TYR A 82 -14.71 -1.31 -11.18
N HIS A 83 -15.35 -2.18 -11.95
CA HIS A 83 -16.67 -2.69 -11.59
C HIS A 83 -16.62 -3.41 -10.24
N PHE A 84 -15.59 -4.21 -9.98
CA PHE A 84 -15.43 -4.92 -8.71
C PHE A 84 -15.28 -3.98 -7.51
N ILE A 85 -14.34 -3.03 -7.55
CA ILE A 85 -14.14 -2.06 -6.46
C ILE A 85 -15.40 -1.21 -6.28
N LYS A 86 -16.01 -0.77 -7.38
CA LYS A 86 -17.23 0.02 -7.34
C LYS A 86 -18.36 -0.76 -6.65
N GLU A 87 -18.53 -2.04 -6.98
CA GLU A 87 -19.52 -2.91 -6.37
C GLU A 87 -19.23 -3.14 -4.87
N ASP A 88 -17.97 -3.37 -4.48
CA ASP A 88 -17.57 -3.53 -3.07
C ASP A 88 -17.78 -2.24 -2.26
N VAL A 89 -17.60 -1.07 -2.88
CA VAL A 89 -17.90 0.24 -2.28
C VAL A 89 -19.41 0.46 -2.17
N GLU A 90 -20.18 0.15 -3.21
CA GLU A 90 -21.65 0.26 -3.21
C GLU A 90 -22.30 -0.68 -2.18
N LYS A 91 -21.71 -1.86 -1.94
CA LYS A 91 -22.12 -2.80 -0.89
C LYS A 91 -21.74 -2.37 0.52
N GLY A 92 -20.87 -1.36 0.67
CA GLY A 92 -20.31 -0.94 1.95
C GLY A 92 -19.27 -1.91 2.52
N THR A 93 -18.72 -2.81 1.70
CA THR A 93 -17.63 -3.74 2.10
C THR A 93 -16.31 -3.00 2.23
N ILE A 94 -16.08 -2.00 1.37
CA ILE A 94 -14.87 -1.16 1.37
C ILE A 94 -15.28 0.30 1.38
N GLU A 95 -14.67 1.07 2.26
CA GLU A 95 -14.76 2.53 2.24
C GLU A 95 -13.46 3.12 1.67
N LEU A 96 -13.59 4.07 0.74
CA LEU A 96 -12.46 4.71 0.09
C LEU A 96 -12.33 6.15 0.58
N TYR A 97 -11.14 6.48 1.08
CA TYR A 97 -10.81 7.81 1.57
C TYR A 97 -9.62 8.38 0.80
N PHE A 98 -9.72 9.64 0.39
CA PHE A 98 -8.56 10.37 -0.10
C PHE A 98 -7.66 10.75 1.07
N VAL A 99 -6.41 10.28 1.04
CA VAL A 99 -5.40 10.58 2.05
C VAL A 99 -4.45 11.62 1.49
N LYS A 100 -4.29 12.75 2.19
CA LYS A 100 -3.28 13.76 1.81
C LYS A 100 -1.88 13.16 1.93
N MET A 101 -0.93 13.65 1.11
CA MET A 101 0.46 13.17 1.13
C MET A 101 1.08 13.20 2.54
N ASP A 102 0.69 14.16 3.39
CA ASP A 102 1.15 14.26 4.77
C ASP A 102 0.69 13.11 5.70
N TYR A 103 -0.22 12.25 5.25
CA TYR A 103 -0.72 11.11 6.02
C TYR A 103 -0.61 9.79 5.25
N GLN A 104 -0.08 9.80 4.04
CA GLN A 104 0.09 8.61 3.21
C GLN A 104 1.19 7.72 3.78
N LEU A 105 0.81 6.67 4.50
CA LEU A 105 1.77 5.77 5.15
C LEU A 105 2.56 4.92 4.15
N SER A 106 2.03 4.70 2.94
CA SER A 106 2.73 3.95 1.91
C SER A 106 3.88 4.71 1.25
N ASP A 107 3.95 6.04 1.38
CA ASP A 107 5.02 6.89 0.80
C ASP A 107 6.43 6.42 1.22
N ILE A 108 6.56 5.86 2.42
CA ILE A 108 7.83 5.38 2.95
C ILE A 108 8.46 4.27 2.11
N PHE A 109 7.66 3.57 1.29
CA PHE A 109 8.12 2.43 0.51
C PHE A 109 8.64 2.81 -0.89
N THR A 110 8.29 4.00 -1.42
CA THR A 110 8.72 4.46 -2.76
C THR A 110 9.48 5.77 -2.75
N LYS A 111 9.20 6.69 -1.82
CA LYS A 111 9.71 8.05 -1.89
C LYS A 111 10.97 8.21 -1.07
N ALA A 112 11.93 8.93 -1.64
CA ALA A 112 13.05 9.47 -0.89
C ALA A 112 12.55 10.66 -0.04
N LEU A 113 12.21 10.38 1.21
CA LEU A 113 11.61 11.36 2.12
C LEU A 113 12.68 12.11 2.93
N PRO A 114 12.49 13.41 3.24
CA PRO A 114 13.30 14.11 4.22
C PRO A 114 13.31 13.38 5.57
N THR A 115 14.41 13.46 6.31
CA THR A 115 14.62 12.73 7.57
C THR A 115 13.46 12.87 8.56
N ASP A 116 12.92 14.09 8.72
CA ASP A 116 11.80 14.33 9.64
C ASP A 116 10.53 13.59 9.21
N ARG A 117 10.27 13.59 7.91
CA ARG A 117 9.12 12.91 7.30
C ARG A 117 9.27 11.39 7.40
N PHE A 118 10.45 10.88 7.10
CA PHE A 118 10.78 9.47 7.26
C PHE A 118 10.56 9.01 8.71
N ASN A 119 11.11 9.74 9.69
CA ASN A 119 10.96 9.43 11.11
C ASN A 119 9.50 9.47 11.58
N TYR A 120 8.72 10.43 11.07
CA TYR A 120 7.29 10.49 11.35
C TYR A 120 6.57 9.22 10.88
N LEU A 121 6.81 8.80 9.63
CA LEU A 121 6.19 7.60 9.07
C LEU A 121 6.65 6.32 9.77
N VAL A 122 7.95 6.16 10.06
CA VAL A 122 8.49 5.01 10.81
C VAL A 122 7.78 4.83 12.15
N ARG A 123 7.55 5.93 12.89
CA ARG A 123 6.80 5.88 14.16
C ARG A 123 5.35 5.46 13.96
N ARG A 124 4.70 5.94 12.90
CA ARG A 124 3.31 5.57 12.55
C ARG A 124 3.18 4.13 12.08
N LEU A 125 4.22 3.54 11.49
CA LEU A 125 4.27 2.11 11.18
C LEU A 125 4.44 1.22 12.43
N GLY A 126 4.73 1.81 13.60
CA GLY A 126 5.09 1.07 14.80
C GLY A 126 6.50 0.48 14.76
N MET A 127 7.33 0.88 13.79
CA MET A 127 8.72 0.44 13.68
C MET A 127 9.56 1.08 14.78
N ARG A 128 10.38 0.26 15.45
CA ARG A 128 11.30 0.71 16.50
C ARG A 128 12.73 0.45 16.06
N SER A 129 13.61 1.43 16.26
CA SER A 129 15.05 1.21 16.14
C SER A 129 15.51 0.41 17.36
N LEU A 130 15.95 -0.83 17.15
CA LEU A 130 16.53 -1.67 18.18
C LEU A 130 18.05 -1.57 18.10
N SER A 131 18.70 -1.40 19.24
CA SER A 131 20.15 -1.56 19.33
C SER A 131 20.55 -3.04 19.12
N PRO A 132 21.79 -3.32 18.68
CA PRO A 132 22.27 -4.70 18.54
C PRO A 132 22.10 -5.53 19.83
N LYS A 133 22.25 -4.89 21.00
CA LYS A 133 22.07 -5.52 22.31
C LYS A 133 20.61 -5.91 22.60
N GLU A 134 19.65 -5.11 22.17
CA GLU A 134 18.21 -5.42 22.32
C GLU A 134 17.78 -6.52 21.35
N LEU A 135 18.31 -6.51 20.13
CA LEU A 135 18.14 -7.58 19.14
C LEU A 135 18.65 -8.93 19.68
N GLU A 136 19.87 -8.97 20.24
CA GLU A 136 20.42 -10.17 20.85
C GLU A 136 19.60 -10.68 22.05
N ARG A 137 18.98 -9.76 22.81
CA ARG A 137 18.09 -10.15 23.91
C ARG A 137 16.81 -10.78 23.39
N LEU A 138 16.16 -10.16 22.39
CA LEU A 138 14.92 -10.68 21.81
C LEU A 138 15.12 -12.04 21.12
N ALA A 139 16.23 -12.23 20.41
CA ALA A 139 16.56 -13.49 19.75
C ALA A 139 16.80 -14.66 20.73
N LYS A 140 17.06 -14.39 22.01
CA LYS A 140 17.23 -15.42 23.05
C LYS A 140 15.92 -15.85 23.73
N PHE A 141 14.82 -15.13 23.48
CA PHE A 141 13.49 -15.41 24.04
C PHE A 141 12.58 -16.18 23.06
N GLN A 142 13.12 -16.65 21.94
CA GLN A 142 12.42 -17.38 20.88
C GLN A 142 13.02 -18.77 20.74
#